data_AF-A0A117PYF2-F1
#
_entry.id   AF-A0A117PYF2-F1
#
_cell.length_a   1.000
_cell.length_b   1.000
_cell.length_c   1.000
_cell.angle_alpha   90.00
_cell.angle_beta   90.00
_cell.angle_gamma   90.00
#
_symmetry.space_group_name_H-M   'P 1'
#
loop_
_entity.id
_entity.type
_entity.pdbx_description
1 polymer ?
#
loop_
_entity_poly.entity_id
_entity_poly.type
_entity_poly.pdbx_seq_one_letter_code
_entity_poly.pdbx_strand_id
1 'polypeptide(L)' 'MLFSPAGGGRYATPARQFAQVAEDMVFIAENGTYVVRDGVELSSHLLAADLARTVRRPGTDGVDAGTVVCGK' A
#
# COMPACT_ATOMS: atom_id res chain seq x y z
N MET A 1 25.18 0.05 -1.06
CA MET A 1 23.88 0.70 -0.80
C MET A 1 22.81 -0.19 -1.41
N LEU A 2 21.74 -0.53 -0.68
CA LEU A 2 20.62 -1.32 -1.19
C LEU A 2 19.53 -0.35 -1.73
N PHE A 3 18.92 -0.68 -2.86
CA PHE A 3 17.78 0.06 -3.41
C PHE A 3 16.47 -0.65 -3.04
N SER A 4 15.48 0.11 -2.57
CA SER A 4 14.16 -0.39 -2.20
C SER A 4 13.09 0.62 -2.64
N PRO A 5 12.21 0.28 -3.62
CA PRO A 5 11.11 1.13 -3.99
C PRO A 5 10.17 1.34 -2.81
N ALA A 6 9.91 2.62 -2.49
CA ALA A 6 9.01 3.02 -1.41
C ALA A 6 8.01 4.06 -1.89
N GLY A 7 6.73 3.89 -1.56
CA GLY A 7 5.71 4.88 -1.90
C GLY A 7 4.29 4.51 -1.50
N GLY A 8 3.35 5.42 -1.78
CA GLY A 8 1.93 5.25 -1.47
C GLY A 8 1.16 4.34 -2.42
N GLY A 9 1.77 3.93 -3.53
CA GLY A 9 1.18 3.01 -4.48
C GLY A 9 1.04 1.59 -3.91
N ARG A 10 0.16 0.80 -4.54
CA ARG A 10 0.05 -0.64 -4.25
C ARG A 10 1.28 -1.39 -4.75
N TYR A 11 1.68 -2.45 -4.06
CA TYR A 11 2.80 -3.33 -4.41
C TYR A 11 2.81 -3.78 -5.88
N ALA A 12 1.63 -4.07 -6.45
CA ALA A 12 1.50 -4.52 -7.83
C ALA A 12 2.12 -3.54 -8.85
N THR A 13 2.08 -2.23 -8.58
CA THR A 13 2.62 -1.21 -9.48
C THR A 13 4.16 -1.24 -9.56
N PRO A 14 4.92 -1.04 -8.47
CA PRO A 14 6.37 -1.13 -8.53
C PRO A 14 6.85 -2.55 -8.85
N ALA A 15 6.16 -3.60 -8.39
CA ALA A 15 6.52 -4.98 -8.76
C ALA A 15 6.55 -5.18 -10.28
N ARG A 16 5.55 -4.62 -10.99
CA ARG A 16 5.51 -4.64 -12.46
C ARG A 16 6.58 -3.74 -13.07
N GLN A 17 6.80 -2.55 -12.53
CA GLN A 17 7.77 -1.59 -13.07
C GLN A 17 9.22 -2.08 -12.96
N PHE A 18 9.54 -2.80 -11.88
CA PHE A 18 10.89 -3.29 -11.59
C PHE A 18 11.07 -4.78 -11.89
N ALA A 19 10.12 -5.42 -12.59
CA ALA A 19 10.11 -6.88 -12.79
C ALA A 19 11.43 -7.46 -13.34
N GLN A 20 12.17 -6.69 -14.16
CA GLN A 20 13.44 -7.12 -14.75
C GLN A 20 14.63 -7.11 -13.77
N VAL A 21 14.49 -6.46 -12.62
CA VAL A 21 15.56 -6.26 -11.63
C VAL A 21 15.09 -6.56 -10.20
N ALA A 22 13.97 -7.26 -10.05
CA ALA A 22 13.28 -7.42 -8.76
C ALA A 22 13.89 -8.49 -7.83
N GLU A 23 14.87 -9.27 -8.31
CA GLU A 23 15.54 -10.30 -7.51
C GLU A 23 16.11 -9.70 -6.22
N ASP A 24 15.77 -10.31 -5.08
CA ASP A 24 16.14 -9.90 -3.72
C ASP A 24 15.65 -8.49 -3.29
N MET A 25 14.91 -7.80 -4.16
CA MET A 25 14.44 -6.43 -3.93
C MET A 25 13.31 -6.42 -2.91
N VAL A 26 13.43 -5.53 -1.92
CA VAL A 26 12.38 -5.26 -0.95
C VAL A 26 11.51 -4.11 -1.47
N PHE A 27 10.20 -4.31 -1.49
CA PHE A 27 9.21 -3.31 -1.86
C PHE A 27 8.48 -2.83 -0.60
N ILE A 28 8.41 -1.50 -0.43
CA ILE A 28 7.69 -0.83 0.66
C ILE A 28 6.49 -0.10 0.05
N ALA A 29 5.32 -0.74 0.10
CA ALA A 29 4.10 -0.26 -0.53
C ALA A 29 3.12 0.32 0.50
N GLU A 30 2.05 0.96 -0.01
CA GLU A 30 0.95 1.49 0.82
C GLU A 30 1.43 2.45 1.92
N ASN A 31 2.39 3.32 1.58
CA ASN A 31 3.04 4.24 2.52
C ASN A 31 3.74 3.52 3.69
N GLY A 32 4.19 2.29 3.48
CA GLY A 32 4.94 1.51 4.47
C GLY A 32 4.09 0.51 5.25
N THR A 33 2.78 0.44 5.03
CA THR A 33 1.93 -0.55 5.70
C THR A 33 2.01 -1.93 5.08
N TYR A 34 2.68 -2.10 3.94
CA TYR A 34 2.86 -3.40 3.29
C TYR A 34 4.28 -3.59 2.75
N VAL A 35 4.96 -4.63 3.22
CA VAL A 35 6.36 -4.94 2.85
C VAL A 35 6.46 -6.33 2.25
N VAL A 36 7.08 -6.41 1.06
CA VAL A 36 7.19 -7.64 0.28
C VAL A 36 8.63 -7.83 -0.21
N ARG A 37 9.10 -9.07 -0.24
CA ARG A 37 10.36 -9.48 -0.88
C ARG A 37 10.13 -10.77 -1.66
N ASP A 38 10.58 -10.82 -2.91
CA ASP A 38 10.43 -12.00 -3.79
C ASP A 38 8.98 -12.51 -3.88
N GLY A 39 8.03 -11.57 -3.89
CA GLY A 39 6.58 -11.88 -3.89
C GLY A 39 6.03 -12.38 -2.55
N VAL A 40 6.88 -12.59 -1.54
CA VAL A 40 6.52 -13.02 -0.19
C VAL A 40 6.32 -11.80 0.69
N GLU A 41 5.17 -11.74 1.35
CA GLU A 41 4.90 -10.76 2.37
C GLU A 41 5.81 -10.95 3.58
N LEU A 42 6.49 -9.88 3.97
CA LEU A 42 7.30 -9.82 5.19
C LEU A 42 6.54 -9.16 6.34
N SER A 43 5.69 -8.16 6.03
CA SER A 43 4.93 -7.42 7.04
C SER A 43 3.70 -6.75 6.44
N SER A 44 2.63 -6.69 7.23
CA SER A 44 1.48 -5.82 7.00
C SER A 44 1.01 -5.14 8.27
N HIS A 45 0.58 -3.88 8.15
CA HIS A 45 -0.05 -3.10 9.21
C HIS A 45 -1.41 -2.60 8.71
N LEU A 46 -2.45 -3.34 9.04
CA LEU A 46 -3.79 -3.10 8.52
C LEU A 46 -4.57 -2.12 9.41
N LEU A 47 -5.42 -1.31 8.77
CA LEU A 47 -6.42 -0.54 9.50
C LEU A 47 -7.46 -1.47 10.11
N ALA A 48 -7.88 -1.15 11.33
CA ALA A 48 -9.01 -1.82 11.95
C ALA A 48 -10.28 -1.62 11.10
N ALA A 49 -11.09 -2.67 10.99
CA ALA A 49 -12.23 -2.68 10.06
C ALA A 49 -13.30 -1.64 10.41
N ASP A 50 -13.48 -1.33 11.70
CA ASP A 50 -14.36 -0.28 12.22
C ASP A 50 -13.87 1.12 11.87
N LEU A 51 -12.55 1.36 11.95
CA LEU A 51 -11.95 2.61 11.50
C LEU A 51 -12.13 2.80 9.99
N ALA A 52 -11.86 1.76 9.19
CA ALA A 52 -12.08 1.80 7.75
C ALA A 52 -13.55 2.10 7.39
N ARG A 53 -14.51 1.49 8.11
CA ARG A 53 -15.95 1.79 7.95
C ARG A 53 -16.29 3.22 8.32
N THR A 54 -15.68 3.75 9.37
CA THR A 54 -15.90 5.14 9.83
C THR A 54 -15.40 6.13 8.78
N VAL A 55 -14.19 5.95 8.27
CA VAL A 55 -13.57 6.84 7.25
C VAL A 55 -14.33 6.79 5.92
N ARG A 56 -14.98 5.66 5.59
CA ARG A 56 -15.79 5.52 4.36
C ARG A 56 -17.15 6.22 4.45
N ARG A 57 -17.62 6.61 5.63
CA ARG A 57 -18.89 7.33 5.75
C ARG A 57 -18.72 8.74 5.15
N PRO A 58 -19.67 9.20 4.31
CA PRO A 58 -19.64 10.57 3.81
C PRO A 58 -19.57 11.56 4.98
N GLY A 59 -18.59 12.47 4.95
CA GLY A 59 -18.54 13.57 5.90
C GLY A 59 -19.74 14.51 5.69
N THR A 60 -20.33 15.01 6.78
CA THR A 60 -21.43 15.97 6.72
C THR A 60 -20.98 17.38 6.35
N ASP A 61 -19.66 17.61 6.29
CA ASP A 61 -19.07 18.95 6.32
C ASP A 61 -18.68 19.47 4.91
N GLY A 62 -19.19 18.85 3.84
CA GLY A 62 -19.12 19.41 2.48
C GLY A 62 -17.73 19.42 1.82
N VAL A 63 -16.78 18.60 2.30
CA VAL A 63 -15.48 18.43 1.61
C VAL A 63 -15.71 17.66 0.30
N ASP A 64 -15.30 18.25 -0.83
CA ASP A 64 -15.30 17.60 -2.13
C ASP A 64 -14.14 16.58 -2.22
N ALA A 65 -14.32 15.44 -1.54
CA ALA A 65 -13.38 14.34 -1.53
C ALA A 65 -14.12 13.00 -1.61
N GLY A 66 -13.59 12.08 -2.41
CA GLY A 66 -14.05 10.69 -2.46
C GLY A 66 -13.15 9.76 -1.63
N THR A 67 -13.72 8.72 -1.03
CA THR A 67 -12.96 7.68 -0.31
C THR A 67 -12.70 6.48 -1.21
N VAL A 68 -11.43 6.09 -1.34
CA VAL A 68 -11.03 4.82 -1.96
C VAL A 68 -10.52 3.88 -0.88
N VAL A 69 -11.09 2.67 -0.81
CA VAL A 69 -10.60 1.62 0.08
C VAL A 69 -9.63 0.74 -0.70
N CYS A 70 -8.36 0.76 -0.29
CA CYS A 70 -7.36 -0.14 -0.81
C CYS A 70 -7.20 -1.33 0.13
N GLY A 71 -7.83 -2.47 -0.20
CA GLY A 71 -7.66 -3.73 0.53
C GLY A 71 -6.67 -4.67 -0.15
N LYS A 72 -6.19 -5.66 0.60
CA LYS A 72 -5.45 -6.83 0.12
C LYS A 72 -6.28 -8.10 0.34
#